data_AF-A0A367IZ18-F1
#
_entry.id   AF-A0A367IZ18-F1
#
_cell.length_a   1.000
_cell.length_b   1.000
_cell.length_c   1.000
_cell.angle_alpha   90.00
_cell.angle_beta   90.00
_cell.angle_gamma   90.00
#
_symmetry.space_group_name_H-M   'P 1'
#
loop_
_entity.id
_entity.type
_entity.pdbx_description
1 polymer ?
#
loop_
_entity_poly.entity_id
_entity_poly.type
_entity_poly.pdbx_seq_one_letter_code
_entity_poly.pdbx_strand_id
1 'polypeptide(L)'
;MTTLHIDEEESDIFLLNRKKRESESELEKLHKETIPDIPLSKALHLLANVHGQVFDKAISTIRQSSPLELSVKIGESPTVKALLSIESYLETNKFKHVYEPLKEKFLKRSHQHESSMRIIGYFLLYSTKHQSTAREFIYQELLTDNKRDQLAAVILLQFLYAKYIIKEDHADFVYTLVPLFVQVTEKHSASPTLLSCSAYELSLNCCWYIYDRLRRPKIKEDKAIVEVEPLNVDQQLEDILCQTKKLIDIIQRWHTMKDEAGTLAYQEIGELVASLKNNSVKSTTTLEFIATYLVPRLVLHEKPLSQKRQESILSYKEGTSSVSLSAAKILLLLIVQNGHYFKTPQELTALKDKFEKEYNRVSTLGTGTV
;
A
#
# COMPACT_ATOMS: atom_id res chain seq x y z
N MET A 1 -68.44 28.75 14.36
CA MET A 1 -67.32 29.54 13.83
C MET A 1 -66.04 28.88 14.29
N THR A 2 -65.35 28.20 13.39
CA THR A 2 -63.97 27.77 13.60
C THR A 2 -63.31 27.81 12.24
N THR A 3 -62.67 28.94 11.96
CA THR A 3 -61.83 29.17 10.79
C THR A 3 -60.57 28.34 10.94
N LEU A 4 -60.41 27.34 10.08
CA LEU A 4 -59.15 26.63 9.87
C LEU A 4 -58.20 27.59 9.13
N HIS A 5 -57.30 28.25 9.88
CA HIS A 5 -56.08 28.79 9.30
C HIS A 5 -55.17 27.59 8.98
N ILE A 6 -55.14 27.21 7.71
CA ILE A 6 -54.07 26.39 7.17
C ILE A 6 -52.92 27.37 6.91
N ASP A 7 -51.86 27.21 7.68
CA ASP A 7 -50.68 28.07 7.68
C ASP A 7 -50.06 28.15 6.27
N GLU A 8 -49.97 29.38 5.73
CA GLU A 8 -49.29 29.67 4.45
C GLU A 8 -47.82 29.20 4.46
N GLU A 9 -47.21 29.05 5.65
CA GLU A 9 -45.84 28.55 5.83
C GLU A 9 -45.64 27.08 5.42
N GLU A 10 -46.62 26.19 5.63
CA GLU A 10 -46.51 24.77 5.21
C GLU A 10 -46.59 24.60 3.69
N SER A 11 -47.41 25.42 3.04
CA SER A 11 -47.56 25.50 1.58
C SER A 11 -46.24 25.92 0.92
N ASP A 12 -45.59 26.95 1.46
CA ASP A 12 -44.35 27.49 0.91
C ASP A 12 -43.17 26.53 1.10
N ILE A 13 -43.10 25.81 2.22
CA ILE A 13 -42.08 24.76 2.44
C ILE A 13 -42.27 23.59 1.47
N PHE A 14 -43.50 23.18 1.18
CA PHE A 14 -43.79 22.13 0.19
C PHE A 14 -43.45 22.57 -1.25
N LEU A 15 -43.75 23.82 -1.62
CA LEU A 15 -43.41 24.40 -2.91
C LEU A 15 -41.89 24.58 -3.09
N LEU A 16 -41.18 25.01 -2.05
CA LEU A 16 -39.72 25.12 -2.04
C LEU A 16 -39.05 23.75 -2.17
N ASN A 17 -39.53 22.74 -1.44
CA ASN A 17 -39.00 21.37 -1.53
C ASN A 17 -39.30 20.72 -2.89
N ARG A 18 -40.45 21.03 -3.50
CA ARG A 18 -40.79 20.55 -4.85
C ARG A 18 -39.93 21.21 -5.93
N LYS A 19 -39.77 22.53 -5.90
CA LYS A 19 -38.86 23.26 -6.81
C LYS A 19 -37.41 22.81 -6.65
N LYS A 20 -36.97 22.52 -5.43
CA LYS A 20 -35.63 21.98 -5.16
C LYS A 20 -35.45 20.59 -5.78
N ARG A 21 -36.40 19.68 -5.60
CA ARG A 21 -36.38 18.35 -6.26
C ARG A 21 -36.47 18.41 -7.79
N GLU A 22 -37.27 19.33 -8.32
CA GLU A 22 -37.38 19.56 -9.77
C GLU A 22 -36.05 20.11 -10.33
N SER A 23 -35.40 21.04 -9.63
CA SER A 23 -34.07 21.53 -10.01
C SER A 23 -32.96 20.48 -9.88
N GLU A 24 -33.00 19.62 -8.86
CA GLU A 24 -32.07 18.48 -8.69
C GLU A 24 -32.25 17.45 -9.81
N SER A 25 -33.49 17.18 -10.22
CA SER A 25 -33.85 16.31 -11.36
C SER A 25 -33.40 16.88 -12.71
N GLU A 26 -33.58 18.19 -12.94
CA GLU A 26 -33.07 18.86 -14.14
C GLU A 26 -31.54 18.92 -14.17
N LEU A 27 -30.89 19.08 -13.02
CA LEU A 27 -29.44 19.01 -12.86
C LEU A 27 -28.89 17.62 -13.12
N GLU A 28 -29.54 16.56 -12.65
CA GLU A 28 -29.18 15.18 -12.96
C GLU A 28 -29.33 14.87 -14.46
N LYS A 29 -30.36 15.42 -15.12
CA LYS A 29 -30.55 15.30 -16.57
C LYS A 29 -29.47 16.06 -17.35
N LEU A 30 -29.19 17.31 -16.99
CA LEU A 30 -28.11 18.11 -17.59
C LEU A 30 -26.74 17.44 -17.39
N HIS A 31 -26.48 16.88 -16.21
CA HIS A 31 -25.26 16.16 -15.90
C HIS A 31 -25.14 14.89 -16.76
N LYS A 32 -26.22 14.11 -16.92
CA LYS A 32 -26.26 12.94 -17.83
C LYS A 32 -26.09 13.31 -19.30
N GLU A 33 -26.66 14.43 -19.74
CA GLU A 33 -26.54 14.94 -21.11
C GLU A 33 -25.15 15.53 -21.40
N THR A 34 -24.40 15.96 -20.37
CA THR A 34 -23.02 16.47 -20.50
C THR A 34 -21.93 15.40 -20.33
N ILE A 35 -22.28 14.14 -20.05
CA ILE A 35 -21.31 13.06 -19.92
C ILE A 35 -20.60 12.85 -21.27
N PRO A 36 -19.27 12.99 -21.33
CA PRO A 36 -18.58 13.18 -22.59
C PRO A 36 -18.46 11.90 -23.42
N ASP A 37 -18.91 11.96 -24.68
CA ASP A 37 -18.77 10.90 -25.69
C ASP A 37 -17.40 10.96 -26.39
N ILE A 38 -16.32 10.64 -25.65
CA ILE A 38 -15.02 10.36 -26.26
C ILE A 38 -14.86 8.85 -26.37
N PRO A 39 -14.62 8.30 -27.59
CA PRO A 39 -14.35 6.87 -27.73
C PRO A 39 -13.19 6.41 -26.86
N LEU A 40 -13.32 5.23 -26.25
CA LEU A 40 -12.35 4.69 -25.29
C LEU A 40 -10.90 4.77 -25.78
N SER A 41 -10.63 4.37 -27.02
CA SER A 41 -9.28 4.39 -27.60
C SER A 41 -8.67 5.79 -27.64
N LYS A 42 -9.47 6.82 -27.96
CA LYS A 42 -9.06 8.22 -28.00
C LYS A 42 -8.83 8.78 -26.60
N ALA A 43 -9.70 8.43 -25.64
CA ALA A 43 -9.53 8.81 -24.25
C ALA A 43 -8.24 8.22 -23.65
N LEU A 44 -8.01 6.91 -23.83
CA LEU A 44 -6.79 6.23 -23.37
C LEU A 44 -5.53 6.80 -24.04
N HIS A 45 -5.58 7.07 -25.34
CA HIS A 45 -4.46 7.68 -26.05
C HIS A 45 -4.14 9.08 -25.51
N LEU A 46 -5.16 9.90 -25.27
CA LEU A 46 -4.99 11.23 -24.69
C LEU A 46 -4.32 11.12 -23.33
N LEU A 47 -4.90 10.33 -22.40
CA LEU A 47 -4.41 10.22 -21.03
C LEU A 47 -3.00 9.60 -20.95
N ALA A 48 -2.65 8.68 -21.84
CA ALA A 48 -1.31 8.08 -21.86
C ALA A 48 -0.20 9.11 -22.15
N ASN A 49 -0.54 10.23 -22.80
CA ASN A 49 0.39 11.30 -23.17
C ASN A 49 0.31 12.53 -22.27
N VAL A 50 -0.51 12.52 -21.21
CA VAL A 50 -0.64 13.64 -20.27
C VAL A 50 0.48 13.60 -19.23
N HIS A 51 1.04 14.77 -18.93
CA HIS A 51 2.04 14.94 -17.88
C HIS A 51 1.45 14.61 -16.49
N GLY A 52 2.22 13.94 -15.62
CA GLY A 52 1.73 13.45 -14.33
C GLY A 52 1.05 14.51 -13.47
N GLN A 53 1.63 15.71 -13.35
CA GLN A 53 1.04 16.80 -12.58
C GLN A 53 -0.31 17.28 -13.13
N VAL A 54 -0.50 17.26 -14.45
CA VAL A 54 -1.78 17.64 -15.08
C VAL A 54 -2.83 16.58 -14.80
N PHE A 55 -2.43 15.30 -14.84
CA PHE A 55 -3.27 14.18 -14.49
C PHE A 55 -3.71 14.23 -13.02
N ASP A 56 -2.77 14.43 -12.09
CA ASP A 56 -3.06 14.51 -10.66
C ASP A 56 -3.99 15.71 -10.36
N LYS A 57 -3.79 16.86 -11.01
CA LYS A 57 -4.68 18.03 -10.89
C LYS A 57 -6.10 17.73 -11.41
N ALA A 58 -6.23 16.95 -12.49
CA ALA A 58 -7.53 16.52 -13.00
C ALA A 58 -8.25 15.59 -12.00
N ILE A 59 -7.52 14.70 -11.33
CA ILE A 59 -8.07 13.86 -10.26
C ILE A 59 -8.57 14.71 -9.09
N SER A 60 -7.74 15.64 -8.59
CA SER A 60 -8.14 16.53 -7.49
C SER A 60 -9.39 17.32 -7.87
N THR A 61 -9.46 17.78 -9.12
CA THR A 61 -10.63 18.47 -9.67
C THR A 61 -11.89 17.61 -9.61
N ILE A 62 -11.82 16.36 -10.10
CA ILE A 62 -12.96 15.43 -10.07
C ILE A 62 -13.41 15.15 -8.63
N ARG A 63 -12.46 14.97 -7.70
CA ARG A 63 -12.76 14.61 -6.30
C ARG A 63 -13.32 15.76 -5.47
N GLN A 64 -12.94 17.01 -5.79
CA GLN A 64 -13.24 18.17 -4.94
C GLN A 64 -14.38 19.03 -5.47
N SER A 65 -14.73 18.91 -6.76
CA SER A 65 -15.79 19.73 -7.34
C SER A 65 -17.18 19.16 -7.12
N SER A 66 -18.14 20.07 -6.94
CA SER A 66 -19.57 19.74 -7.00
C SER A 66 -19.97 19.28 -8.41
N PRO A 67 -21.09 18.57 -8.59
CA PRO A 67 -21.55 18.13 -9.92
C PRO A 67 -21.67 19.29 -10.93
N LEU A 68 -22.10 20.46 -10.47
CA LEU A 68 -22.23 21.69 -11.26
C LEU A 68 -20.88 22.25 -11.70
N GLU A 69 -19.92 22.36 -10.78
CA GLU A 69 -18.56 22.79 -11.11
C GLU A 69 -17.88 21.81 -12.07
N LEU A 70 -18.12 20.52 -11.88
CA LEU A 70 -17.55 19.48 -12.72
C LEU A 70 -18.06 19.59 -14.16
N SER A 71 -19.35 19.89 -14.37
CA SER A 71 -19.93 20.15 -15.69
C SER A 71 -19.22 21.30 -16.43
N VAL A 72 -18.85 22.37 -15.73
CA VAL A 72 -18.06 23.48 -16.33
C VAL A 72 -16.64 23.03 -16.65
N LYS A 73 -15.96 22.39 -15.69
CA LYS A 73 -14.55 21.96 -15.84
C LYS A 73 -14.34 20.86 -16.88
N ILE A 74 -15.38 20.08 -17.22
CA ILE A 74 -15.37 19.15 -18.36
C ILE A 74 -15.09 19.89 -19.67
N GLY A 75 -15.62 21.10 -19.83
CA GLY A 75 -15.37 21.93 -21.01
C GLY A 75 -13.95 22.50 -21.08
N GLU A 76 -13.33 22.72 -19.91
CA GLU A 76 -12.02 23.38 -19.79
C GLU A 76 -10.84 22.40 -19.78
N SER A 77 -11.04 21.17 -19.30
CA SER A 77 -9.96 20.19 -19.12
C SER A 77 -10.19 18.92 -19.95
N PRO A 78 -9.43 18.73 -21.04
CA PRO A 78 -9.48 17.51 -21.84
C PRO A 78 -9.15 16.25 -21.03
N THR A 79 -8.35 16.37 -19.97
CA THR A 79 -7.98 15.26 -19.09
C THR A 79 -9.14 14.86 -18.18
N VAL A 80 -9.86 15.82 -17.58
CA VAL A 80 -11.09 15.54 -16.80
C VAL A 80 -12.13 14.91 -17.72
N LYS A 81 -12.33 15.50 -18.91
CA LYS A 81 -13.24 14.99 -19.92
C LYS A 81 -12.95 13.54 -20.28
N ALA A 82 -11.68 13.21 -20.57
CA ALA A 82 -11.29 11.85 -20.93
C ALA A 82 -11.46 10.84 -19.80
N LEU A 83 -11.18 11.20 -18.54
CA LEU A 83 -11.40 10.31 -17.39
C LEU A 83 -12.89 9.98 -17.21
N LEU A 84 -13.76 10.99 -17.25
CA LEU A 84 -15.20 10.82 -17.09
C LEU A 84 -15.84 10.09 -18.29
N SER A 85 -15.32 10.27 -19.51
CA SER A 85 -15.72 9.46 -20.67
C SER A 85 -15.46 7.97 -20.45
N ILE A 86 -14.32 7.61 -19.86
CA ILE A 86 -14.00 6.20 -19.57
C ILE A 86 -14.92 5.68 -18.46
N GLU A 87 -15.22 6.48 -17.43
CA GLU A 87 -16.19 6.06 -16.40
C GLU A 87 -17.56 5.77 -16.99
N SER A 88 -18.05 6.63 -17.89
CA SER A 88 -19.32 6.40 -18.59
C SER A 88 -19.28 5.15 -19.47
N TYR A 89 -18.19 4.95 -20.21
CA TYR A 89 -18.00 3.74 -21.00
C TYR A 89 -18.11 2.47 -20.14
N LEU A 90 -17.52 2.48 -18.94
CA LEU A 90 -17.54 1.36 -18.00
C LEU A 90 -18.91 1.11 -17.35
N GLU A 91 -19.88 2.01 -17.46
CA GLU A 91 -21.26 1.76 -16.98
C GLU A 91 -21.93 0.62 -17.75
N THR A 92 -21.51 0.36 -19.00
CA THR A 92 -22.08 -0.69 -19.86
C THR A 92 -21.05 -1.72 -20.33
N ASN A 93 -19.77 -1.58 -19.94
CA ASN A 93 -18.67 -2.40 -20.44
C ASN A 93 -17.79 -2.93 -19.32
N LYS A 94 -16.98 -3.95 -19.64
CA LYS A 94 -16.08 -4.60 -18.67
C LYS A 94 -14.82 -3.78 -18.47
N PHE A 95 -14.35 -3.70 -17.21
CA PHE A 95 -13.08 -3.06 -16.85
C PHE A 95 -11.86 -3.58 -17.64
N LYS A 96 -11.91 -4.86 -18.05
CA LYS A 96 -10.90 -5.48 -18.91
C LYS A 96 -10.58 -4.66 -20.17
N HIS A 97 -11.56 -3.96 -20.74
CA HIS A 97 -11.37 -3.16 -21.96
C HIS A 97 -10.45 -1.95 -21.73
N VAL A 98 -10.38 -1.44 -20.50
CA VAL A 98 -9.47 -0.35 -20.10
C VAL A 98 -8.11 -0.94 -19.69
N TYR A 99 -8.12 -2.05 -18.97
CA TYR A 99 -6.91 -2.63 -18.39
C TYR A 99 -6.00 -3.31 -19.42
N GLU A 100 -6.52 -4.20 -20.28
CA GLU A 100 -5.70 -4.98 -21.21
C GLU A 100 -4.84 -4.14 -22.16
N PRO A 101 -5.34 -3.06 -22.80
CA PRO A 101 -4.52 -2.22 -23.67
C PRO A 101 -3.38 -1.50 -22.94
N LEU A 102 -3.49 -1.36 -21.61
CA LEU A 102 -2.51 -0.68 -20.77
C LEU A 102 -1.54 -1.67 -20.11
N LYS A 103 -1.98 -2.89 -19.80
CA LYS A 103 -1.19 -3.93 -19.10
C LYS A 103 0.16 -4.18 -19.74
N GLU A 104 0.19 -4.33 -21.06
CA GLU A 104 1.42 -4.61 -21.83
C GLU A 104 2.50 -3.52 -21.68
N LYS A 105 2.09 -2.30 -21.29
CA LYS A 105 3.02 -1.19 -21.03
C LYS A 105 3.66 -1.30 -19.63
N PHE A 106 3.01 -1.93 -18.66
CA PHE A 106 3.53 -2.03 -17.28
C PHE A 106 4.83 -2.83 -17.21
N LEU A 107 4.91 -3.88 -18.03
CA LEU A 107 6.05 -4.79 -18.08
C LEU A 107 7.27 -4.16 -18.78
N LYS A 108 7.08 -3.04 -19.50
CA LYS A 108 8.17 -2.29 -20.11
C LYS A 108 8.68 -1.28 -19.07
N ARG A 109 9.92 -1.44 -18.60
CA ARG A 109 10.55 -0.53 -17.62
C ARG A 109 10.99 0.80 -18.27
N SER A 110 10.04 1.65 -18.63
CA SER A 110 10.30 3.03 -19.07
C SER A 110 9.41 4.00 -18.30
N HIS A 111 9.95 5.15 -17.91
CA HIS A 111 9.20 6.24 -17.26
C HIS A 111 7.98 6.69 -18.08
N GLN A 112 7.99 6.46 -19.40
CA GLN A 112 6.86 6.73 -20.29
C GLN A 112 5.62 5.86 -19.99
N HIS A 113 5.76 4.76 -19.26
CA HIS A 113 4.66 3.84 -18.97
C HIS A 113 3.97 4.09 -17.61
N GLU A 114 4.50 5.03 -16.81
CA GLU A 114 3.83 5.48 -15.58
C GLU A 114 2.43 6.02 -15.88
N SER A 115 2.24 6.72 -17.00
CA SER A 115 0.92 7.24 -17.39
C SER A 115 -0.14 6.15 -17.47
N SER A 116 0.20 4.97 -17.99
CA SER A 116 -0.72 3.84 -18.07
C SER A 116 -1.10 3.31 -16.68
N MET A 117 -0.13 3.26 -15.75
CA MET A 117 -0.39 2.87 -14.37
C MET A 117 -1.22 3.92 -13.61
N ARG A 118 -1.02 5.21 -13.89
CA ARG A 118 -1.83 6.31 -13.30
C ARG A 118 -3.30 6.21 -13.73
N ILE A 119 -3.56 5.89 -14.99
CA ILE A 119 -4.94 5.69 -15.49
C ILE A 119 -5.63 4.59 -14.70
N ILE A 120 -4.98 3.43 -14.53
CA ILE A 120 -5.57 2.35 -13.71
C ILE A 120 -5.65 2.74 -12.23
N GLY A 121 -4.64 3.44 -11.72
CA GLY A 121 -4.60 3.98 -10.36
C GLY A 121 -5.79 4.86 -10.03
N TYR A 122 -6.27 5.68 -10.98
CA TYR A 122 -7.49 6.45 -10.81
C TYR A 122 -8.69 5.57 -10.45
N PHE A 123 -8.91 4.50 -11.21
CA PHE A 123 -10.02 3.60 -10.95
C PHE A 123 -9.85 2.84 -9.64
N LEU A 124 -8.64 2.41 -9.29
CA LEU A 124 -8.39 1.67 -8.05
C LEU A 124 -8.51 2.50 -6.79
N LEU A 125 -8.11 3.77 -6.84
CA LEU A 125 -7.95 4.62 -5.64
C LEU A 125 -9.01 5.71 -5.52
N TYR A 126 -9.56 6.23 -6.63
CA TYR A 126 -10.32 7.48 -6.61
C TYR A 126 -11.72 7.42 -7.26
N SER A 127 -11.96 6.52 -8.21
CA SER A 127 -13.27 6.44 -8.86
C SER A 127 -14.36 5.99 -7.89
N THR A 128 -15.36 6.84 -7.64
CA THR A 128 -16.47 6.50 -6.73
C THR A 128 -17.39 5.43 -7.30
N LYS A 129 -17.47 5.30 -8.63
CA LYS A 129 -18.37 4.36 -9.31
C LYS A 129 -17.74 2.98 -9.52
N HIS A 130 -16.47 2.96 -9.94
CA HIS A 130 -15.84 1.75 -10.49
C HIS A 130 -14.74 1.17 -9.61
N GLN A 131 -14.47 1.75 -8.44
CA GLN A 131 -13.38 1.30 -7.57
C GLN A 131 -13.51 -0.15 -7.13
N SER A 132 -14.69 -0.58 -6.65
CA SER A 132 -14.88 -1.96 -6.22
C SER A 132 -14.61 -2.95 -7.36
N THR A 133 -15.19 -2.70 -8.54
CA THR A 133 -14.98 -3.53 -9.73
C THR A 133 -13.53 -3.54 -10.20
N ALA A 134 -12.84 -2.40 -10.17
CA ALA A 134 -11.44 -2.31 -10.56
C ALA A 134 -10.53 -3.06 -9.56
N ARG A 135 -10.78 -2.91 -8.25
CA ARG A 135 -10.03 -3.61 -7.20
C ARG A 135 -10.22 -5.12 -7.31
N GLU A 136 -11.46 -5.58 -7.47
CA GLU A 136 -11.78 -7.01 -7.69
C GLU A 136 -11.08 -7.56 -8.93
N PHE A 137 -11.06 -6.80 -10.03
CA PHE A 137 -10.33 -7.21 -11.24
C PHE A 137 -8.84 -7.44 -10.95
N ILE A 138 -8.20 -6.56 -10.18
CA ILE A 138 -6.79 -6.71 -9.80
C ILE A 138 -6.57 -7.88 -8.85
N TYR A 139 -7.51 -8.18 -7.94
CA TYR A 139 -7.43 -9.37 -7.10
C TYR A 139 -7.44 -10.63 -7.96
N GLN A 140 -8.31 -10.70 -8.97
CA GLN A 140 -8.35 -11.81 -9.91
C GLN A 140 -7.04 -11.93 -10.70
N GLU A 141 -6.44 -10.81 -11.15
CA GLU A 141 -5.14 -10.81 -11.83
C GLU A 141 -4.00 -11.37 -10.95
N LEU A 142 -4.04 -11.11 -9.64
CA LEU A 142 -3.09 -11.69 -8.68
C LEU A 142 -3.33 -13.19 -8.46
N LEU A 143 -4.58 -13.64 -8.51
CA LEU A 143 -4.97 -15.03 -8.27
C LEU A 143 -4.84 -15.95 -9.50
N THR A 144 -4.58 -15.40 -10.70
CA THR A 144 -4.42 -16.21 -11.91
C THR A 144 -3.23 -17.19 -11.83
N ASP A 145 -3.20 -18.16 -12.74
CA ASP A 145 -2.01 -18.99 -12.97
C ASP A 145 -0.99 -18.36 -13.93
N ASN A 146 -1.35 -17.26 -14.58
CA ASN A 146 -0.48 -16.58 -15.52
C ASN A 146 0.51 -15.66 -14.80
N LYS A 147 1.77 -16.10 -14.73
CA LYS A 147 2.88 -15.36 -14.11
C LYS A 147 3.07 -13.95 -14.70
N ARG A 148 2.77 -13.75 -15.98
CA ARG A 148 2.90 -12.44 -16.64
C ARG A 148 1.85 -11.45 -16.14
N ASP A 149 0.62 -11.92 -15.98
CA ASP A 149 -0.50 -11.13 -15.48
C ASP A 149 -0.29 -10.78 -13.99
N GLN A 150 0.11 -11.77 -13.19
CA GLN A 150 0.52 -11.55 -11.79
C GLN A 150 1.63 -10.50 -11.67
N LEU A 151 2.68 -10.60 -12.51
CA LEU A 151 3.77 -9.65 -12.48
C LEU A 151 3.32 -8.24 -12.87
N ALA A 152 2.45 -8.11 -13.88
CA ALA A 152 1.92 -6.82 -14.28
C ALA A 152 1.10 -6.16 -13.15
N ALA A 153 0.26 -6.94 -12.46
CA ALA A 153 -0.50 -6.49 -11.29
C ALA A 153 0.42 -6.08 -10.13
N VAL A 154 1.45 -6.88 -9.82
CA VAL A 154 2.44 -6.55 -8.77
C VAL A 154 3.19 -5.25 -9.11
N ILE A 155 3.63 -5.07 -10.35
CA ILE A 155 4.33 -3.83 -10.77
C ILE A 155 3.41 -2.61 -10.67
N LEU A 156 2.16 -2.73 -11.13
CA LEU A 156 1.16 -1.67 -10.99
C LEU A 156 0.99 -1.29 -9.51
N LEU A 157 0.79 -2.27 -8.64
CA LEU A 157 0.57 -2.02 -7.21
C LEU A 157 1.82 -1.49 -6.50
N GLN A 158 3.02 -1.90 -6.92
CA GLN A 158 4.27 -1.32 -6.44
C GLN A 158 4.40 0.16 -6.82
N PHE A 159 4.01 0.52 -8.05
CA PHE A 159 3.95 1.93 -8.48
C PHE A 159 2.94 2.73 -7.65
N LEU A 160 1.73 2.20 -7.46
CA LEU A 160 0.69 2.87 -6.67
C LEU A 160 1.08 3.01 -5.20
N TYR A 161 1.71 1.97 -4.64
CA TYR A 161 2.24 1.98 -3.29
C TYR A 161 3.19 3.18 -3.07
N ALA A 162 4.21 3.27 -3.93
CA ALA A 162 5.24 4.30 -3.82
C ALA A 162 4.74 5.72 -4.12
N LYS A 163 3.77 5.90 -5.04
CA LYS A 163 3.35 7.23 -5.52
C LYS A 163 2.15 7.80 -4.79
N TYR A 164 1.18 6.95 -4.43
CA TYR A 164 -0.17 7.36 -4.02
C TYR A 164 -0.57 6.81 -2.66
N ILE A 165 -0.45 5.50 -2.42
CA ILE A 165 -0.97 4.83 -1.21
C ILE A 165 -0.21 5.26 0.05
N ILE A 166 1.12 5.44 0.03
CA ILE A 166 1.82 5.89 1.24
C ILE A 166 1.40 7.32 1.64
N LYS A 167 0.97 8.13 0.67
CA LYS A 167 0.60 9.54 0.86
C LYS A 167 -0.86 9.72 1.25
N GLU A 168 -1.73 8.82 0.82
CA GLU A 168 -3.18 8.90 0.98
C GLU A 168 -3.70 7.72 1.79
N ASP A 169 -4.75 7.89 2.59
CA ASP A 169 -5.21 6.85 3.52
C ASP A 169 -6.01 5.73 2.82
N HIS A 170 -5.31 4.76 2.23
CA HIS A 170 -5.87 3.57 1.56
C HIS A 170 -5.55 2.27 2.32
N ALA A 171 -5.59 2.32 3.66
CA ALA A 171 -5.21 1.19 4.51
C ALA A 171 -6.13 -0.03 4.36
N ASP A 172 -7.43 0.18 4.13
CA ASP A 172 -8.42 -0.86 3.83
C ASP A 172 -7.99 -1.70 2.60
N PHE A 173 -7.62 -1.00 1.52
CA PHE A 173 -7.24 -1.63 0.27
C PHE A 173 -5.96 -2.44 0.41
N VAL A 174 -4.96 -1.86 1.08
CA VAL A 174 -3.67 -2.53 1.30
C VAL A 174 -3.84 -3.74 2.21
N TYR A 175 -4.69 -3.65 3.25
CA TYR A 175 -4.96 -4.76 4.15
C TYR A 175 -5.49 -5.98 3.40
N THR A 176 -6.44 -5.78 2.47
CA THR A 176 -6.95 -6.85 1.61
C THR A 176 -5.89 -7.43 0.68
N LEU A 177 -4.94 -6.63 0.20
CA LEU A 177 -3.89 -7.07 -0.74
C LEU A 177 -2.78 -7.88 -0.09
N VAL A 178 -2.43 -7.62 1.18
CA VAL A 178 -1.33 -8.30 1.89
C VAL A 178 -1.39 -9.84 1.74
N PRO A 179 -2.49 -10.53 2.12
CA PRO A 179 -2.54 -11.99 1.99
C PRO A 179 -2.42 -12.48 0.54
N LEU A 180 -2.90 -11.71 -0.44
CA LEU A 180 -2.79 -12.05 -1.86
C LEU A 180 -1.33 -12.00 -2.33
N PHE A 181 -0.58 -10.96 -1.94
CA PHE A 181 0.83 -10.88 -2.30
C PHE A 181 1.68 -11.96 -1.63
N VAL A 182 1.40 -12.28 -0.36
CA VAL A 182 2.07 -13.39 0.32
C VAL A 182 1.75 -14.71 -0.38
N GLN A 183 0.50 -14.95 -0.76
CA GLN A 183 0.12 -16.14 -1.51
C GLN A 183 0.83 -16.24 -2.87
N VAL A 184 0.95 -15.14 -3.62
CA VAL A 184 1.74 -15.11 -4.87
C VAL A 184 3.21 -15.44 -4.60
N THR A 185 3.76 -14.89 -3.52
CA THR A 185 5.15 -15.11 -3.10
C THR A 185 5.39 -16.57 -2.70
N GLU A 186 4.48 -17.16 -1.93
CA GLU A 186 4.49 -18.57 -1.53
C GLU A 186 4.34 -19.51 -2.75
N LYS A 187 3.38 -19.23 -3.63
CA LYS A 187 3.12 -20.03 -4.84
C LYS A 187 4.35 -20.15 -5.73
N HIS A 188 5.13 -19.07 -5.83
CA HIS A 188 6.36 -19.02 -6.63
C HIS A 188 7.63 -19.09 -5.79
N SER A 189 7.57 -19.65 -4.57
CA SER A 189 8.69 -19.66 -3.64
C SER A 189 9.76 -20.72 -3.93
N ALA A 190 9.60 -21.55 -4.97
CA ALA A 190 10.60 -22.54 -5.33
C ALA A 190 11.95 -21.91 -5.73
N SER A 191 11.93 -20.69 -6.27
CA SER A 191 13.14 -19.92 -6.60
C SER A 191 12.88 -18.41 -6.55
N PRO A 192 13.92 -17.59 -6.31
CA PRO A 192 13.82 -16.14 -6.33
C PRO A 192 13.74 -15.65 -7.78
N THR A 193 12.53 -15.44 -8.29
CA THR A 193 12.24 -14.91 -9.62
C THR A 193 11.90 -13.42 -9.54
N LEU A 194 11.85 -12.72 -10.68
CA LEU A 194 11.40 -11.32 -10.68
C LEU A 194 10.00 -11.16 -10.05
N LEU A 195 9.07 -12.08 -10.34
CA LEU A 195 7.72 -12.06 -9.77
C LEU A 195 7.76 -12.28 -8.25
N SER A 196 8.37 -13.36 -7.79
CA SER A 196 8.40 -13.68 -6.35
C SER A 196 9.17 -12.65 -5.54
N CYS A 197 10.29 -12.11 -6.05
CA CYS A 197 11.01 -11.02 -5.38
C CYS A 197 10.21 -9.71 -5.35
N SER A 198 9.54 -9.33 -6.44
CA SER A 198 8.75 -8.08 -6.47
C SER A 198 7.52 -8.18 -5.57
N ALA A 199 6.83 -9.33 -5.57
CA ALA A 199 5.70 -9.60 -4.70
C ALA A 199 6.15 -9.64 -3.22
N TYR A 200 7.29 -10.26 -2.93
CA TYR A 200 7.88 -10.28 -1.60
C TYR A 200 8.13 -8.87 -1.06
N GLU A 201 8.87 -8.04 -1.82
CA GLU A 201 9.23 -6.69 -1.39
C GLU A 201 7.99 -5.83 -1.18
N LEU A 202 6.99 -5.95 -2.06
CA LEU A 202 5.72 -5.25 -1.90
C LEU A 202 4.94 -5.75 -0.68
N SER A 203 4.87 -7.07 -0.46
CA SER A 203 4.18 -7.67 0.69
C SER A 203 4.76 -7.15 2.00
N LEU A 204 6.09 -7.17 2.14
CA LEU A 204 6.76 -6.78 3.37
C LEU A 204 6.57 -5.28 3.68
N ASN A 205 6.64 -4.44 2.65
CA ASN A 205 6.33 -3.02 2.77
C ASN A 205 4.86 -2.78 3.16
N CYS A 206 3.92 -3.52 2.56
CA CYS A 206 2.50 -3.43 2.90
C CYS A 206 2.23 -3.91 4.34
N CYS A 207 2.87 -4.99 4.79
CA CYS A 207 2.78 -5.45 6.19
C CYS A 207 3.22 -4.35 7.14
N TRP A 208 4.38 -3.73 6.91
CA TRP A 208 4.85 -2.60 7.71
C TRP A 208 3.87 -1.43 7.67
N TYR A 209 3.40 -1.03 6.49
CA TYR A 209 2.47 0.09 6.33
C TYR A 209 1.18 -0.11 7.12
N ILE A 210 0.56 -1.28 7.02
CA ILE A 210 -0.65 -1.59 7.78
C ILE A 210 -0.35 -1.61 9.28
N TYR A 211 0.73 -2.26 9.68
CA TYR A 211 1.12 -2.33 11.09
C TYR A 211 1.30 -0.92 11.69
N ASP A 212 2.01 -0.04 10.99
CA ASP A 212 2.17 1.37 11.39
C ASP A 212 0.81 2.07 11.50
N ARG A 213 -0.06 1.92 10.48
CA ARG A 213 -1.40 2.53 10.46
C ARG A 213 -2.28 2.06 11.63
N LEU A 214 -2.31 0.77 11.93
CA LEU A 214 -3.08 0.21 13.05
C LEU A 214 -2.58 0.69 14.41
N ARG A 215 -1.30 1.07 14.50
CA ARG A 215 -0.66 1.56 15.74
C ARG A 215 -0.69 3.07 15.91
N ARG A 216 -0.89 3.84 14.84
CA ARG A 216 -1.01 5.30 14.96
C ARG A 216 -2.26 5.65 15.77
N PRO A 217 -2.16 6.55 16.76
CA PRO A 217 -3.35 7.02 17.46
C PRO A 217 -4.30 7.67 16.45
N LYS A 218 -5.53 7.16 16.36
CA LYS A 218 -6.59 7.82 15.59
C LYS A 218 -6.82 9.19 16.24
N ILE A 219 -6.44 10.26 15.56
CA ILE A 219 -6.87 11.61 15.93
C ILE A 219 -8.39 11.56 15.84
N LYS A 220 -9.09 11.71 16.97
CA LYS A 220 -10.54 11.83 16.98
C LYS A 220 -10.90 13.09 16.20
N GLU A 221 -11.34 12.93 14.97
CA GLU A 221 -12.11 13.99 14.32
C GLU A 221 -13.51 13.93 14.92
N ASP A 222 -13.94 15.00 15.59
CA ASP A 222 -15.28 15.19 16.15
C ASP A 222 -16.34 15.28 15.03
N LYS A 223 -16.62 14.16 14.36
CA LYS A 223 -17.76 14.03 13.46
C LYS A 223 -18.54 12.78 13.80
N ALA A 224 -19.79 13.01 14.20
CA ALA A 224 -20.91 12.10 14.40
C ALA A 224 -20.56 10.62 14.56
N ILE A 225 -20.85 10.10 15.75
CA ILE A 225 -20.75 8.67 16.13
C ILE A 225 -21.63 7.86 15.16
N VAL A 226 -21.01 7.34 14.11
CA VAL A 226 -21.44 6.11 13.46
C VAL A 226 -20.60 5.03 14.11
N GLU A 227 -21.25 4.15 14.89
CA GLU A 227 -20.63 2.93 15.40
C GLU A 227 -20.23 2.05 14.21
N VAL A 228 -19.03 2.28 13.69
CA VAL A 228 -18.35 1.31 12.86
C VAL A 228 -17.86 0.24 13.82
N GLU A 229 -18.36 -0.99 13.67
CA GLU A 229 -17.89 -2.16 14.41
C GLU A 229 -16.36 -2.12 14.48
N PRO A 230 -15.75 -2.11 15.67
CA PRO A 230 -14.30 -2.15 15.78
C PRO A 230 -13.86 -3.52 15.28
N LEU A 231 -13.54 -3.60 13.98
CA LEU A 231 -12.67 -4.65 13.45
C LEU A 231 -11.55 -4.85 14.47
N ASN A 232 -11.44 -6.07 14.98
CA ASN A 232 -10.56 -6.38 16.09
C ASN A 232 -9.12 -6.05 15.70
N VAL A 233 -8.64 -4.87 16.09
CA VAL A 233 -7.31 -4.34 15.74
C VAL A 233 -6.22 -5.34 16.16
N ASP A 234 -6.42 -6.04 17.28
CA ASP A 234 -5.49 -7.07 17.74
C ASP A 234 -5.44 -8.27 16.80
N GLN A 235 -6.58 -8.67 16.22
CA GLN A 235 -6.61 -9.71 15.18
C GLN A 235 -5.91 -9.25 13.91
N GLN A 236 -6.17 -8.02 13.46
CA GLN A 236 -5.52 -7.49 12.25
C GLN A 236 -4.00 -7.36 12.44
N LEU A 237 -3.56 -6.95 13.63
CA LEU A 237 -2.13 -6.93 13.97
C LEU A 237 -1.53 -8.33 13.96
N GLU A 238 -2.19 -9.30 14.57
CA GLU A 238 -1.76 -10.71 14.56
C GLU A 238 -1.65 -11.25 13.13
N ASP A 239 -2.65 -10.98 12.29
CA ASP A 239 -2.67 -11.38 10.90
C ASP A 239 -1.44 -10.81 10.17
N ILE A 240 -1.15 -9.51 10.32
CA ILE A 240 0.00 -8.86 9.68
C ILE A 240 1.35 -9.42 10.17
N LEU A 241 1.48 -9.69 11.47
CA LEU A 241 2.70 -10.29 12.03
C LEU A 241 2.87 -11.73 11.52
N CYS A 242 1.78 -12.50 11.41
CA CYS A 242 1.78 -13.83 10.82
C CYS A 242 2.21 -13.82 9.34
N GLN A 243 1.66 -12.88 8.55
CA GLN A 243 2.06 -12.70 7.15
C GLN A 243 3.54 -12.29 7.03
N THR A 244 4.04 -11.45 7.92
CA THR A 244 5.46 -11.06 7.98
C THR A 244 6.35 -12.28 8.28
N LYS A 245 5.95 -13.14 9.23
CA LYS A 245 6.68 -14.37 9.55
C LYS A 245 6.78 -15.31 8.35
N LYS A 246 5.68 -15.50 7.60
CA LYS A 246 5.69 -16.29 6.36
C LYS A 246 6.70 -15.77 5.34
N LEU A 247 6.81 -14.44 5.19
CA LEU A 247 7.82 -13.83 4.33
C LEU A 247 9.23 -14.13 4.84
N ILE A 248 9.48 -14.04 6.16
CA ILE A 248 10.78 -14.42 6.74
C ILE A 248 11.15 -15.87 6.39
N ASP A 249 10.20 -16.80 6.51
CA ASP A 249 10.40 -18.21 6.17
C ASP A 249 10.68 -18.43 4.67
N ILE A 250 10.04 -17.66 3.79
CA ILE A 250 10.27 -17.71 2.34
C ILE A 250 11.69 -17.24 1.99
N ILE A 251 12.12 -16.07 2.48
CA ILE A 251 13.43 -15.55 2.13
C ILE A 251 14.55 -16.38 2.75
N GLN A 252 14.33 -16.98 3.93
CA GLN A 252 15.23 -17.95 4.53
C GLN A 252 15.43 -19.15 3.59
N ARG A 253 14.36 -19.69 2.97
CA ARG A 253 14.46 -20.79 2.01
C ARG A 253 15.27 -20.41 0.77
N TRP A 254 15.16 -19.17 0.29
CA TRP A 254 15.94 -18.69 -0.85
C TRP A 254 17.41 -18.44 -0.53
N HIS A 255 17.73 -18.12 0.72
CA HIS A 255 19.10 -17.81 1.12
C HIS A 255 19.94 -19.08 1.30
N THR A 256 20.66 -19.48 0.24
CA THR A 256 21.46 -20.72 0.19
C THR A 256 22.82 -20.63 0.89
N MET A 257 23.36 -19.42 1.07
CA MET A 257 24.69 -19.17 1.65
C MET A 257 24.68 -18.98 3.18
N LYS A 258 23.53 -19.17 3.83
CA LYS A 258 23.42 -19.04 5.30
C LYS A 258 24.12 -20.20 6.01
N ASP A 259 24.80 -19.88 7.09
CA ASP A 259 25.37 -20.84 8.03
C ASP A 259 24.43 -21.08 9.22
N GLU A 260 24.92 -21.77 10.26
CA GLU A 260 24.17 -22.04 11.48
C GLU A 260 23.75 -20.73 12.18
N ALA A 261 24.66 -19.75 12.27
CA ALA A 261 24.37 -18.44 12.84
C ALA A 261 23.31 -17.67 12.04
N GLY A 262 23.39 -17.70 10.71
CA GLY A 262 22.36 -17.13 9.84
C GLY A 262 21.00 -17.82 10.00
N THR A 263 21.00 -19.14 10.19
CA THR A 263 19.77 -19.92 10.42
C THR A 263 19.11 -19.54 11.75
N LEU A 264 19.89 -19.47 12.83
CA LEU A 264 19.43 -18.97 14.13
C LEU A 264 18.93 -17.53 14.00
N ALA A 265 19.63 -16.66 13.26
CA ALA A 265 19.22 -15.28 13.08
C ALA A 265 17.84 -15.14 12.40
N TYR A 266 17.50 -16.01 11.45
CA TYR A 266 16.14 -16.04 10.89
C TYR A 266 15.08 -16.45 11.91
N GLN A 267 15.36 -17.47 12.73
CA GLN A 267 14.44 -17.93 13.78
C GLN A 267 14.17 -16.81 14.78
N GLU A 268 15.24 -16.18 15.27
CA GLU A 268 15.19 -15.07 16.22
C GLU A 268 14.47 -13.84 15.64
N ILE A 269 14.64 -13.52 14.34
CA ILE A 269 13.84 -12.46 13.71
C ILE A 269 12.37 -12.85 13.66
N GLY A 270 12.04 -14.10 13.36
CA GLY A 270 10.66 -14.59 13.37
C GLY A 270 10.00 -14.47 14.74
N GLU A 271 10.73 -14.82 15.80
CA GLU A 271 10.28 -14.67 17.20
C GLU A 271 10.15 -13.20 17.59
N LEU A 272 11.13 -12.38 17.21
CA LEU A 272 11.10 -10.94 17.42
C LEU A 272 9.85 -10.33 16.80
N VAL A 273 9.52 -10.65 15.54
CA VAL A 273 8.31 -10.18 14.86
C VAL A 273 7.05 -10.60 15.61
N ALA A 274 6.95 -11.86 16.05
CA ALA A 274 5.81 -12.33 16.83
C ALA A 274 5.64 -11.56 18.16
N SER A 275 6.74 -11.14 18.78
CA SER A 275 6.74 -10.37 20.04
C SER A 275 6.30 -8.90 19.89
N LEU A 276 6.22 -8.37 18.65
CA LEU A 276 5.83 -6.97 18.38
C LEU A 276 4.34 -6.68 18.64
N LYS A 277 3.60 -7.60 19.25
CA LYS A 277 2.20 -7.40 19.64
C LYS A 277 2.03 -6.34 20.74
N ASN A 278 3.06 -5.99 21.47
CA ASN A 278 2.98 -4.96 22.52
C ASN A 278 2.97 -3.53 21.94
N ASN A 279 2.05 -2.70 22.44
CA ASN A 279 1.73 -1.37 21.93
C ASN A 279 2.86 -0.36 22.22
N SER A 280 3.83 -0.25 21.32
CA SER A 280 4.88 0.76 21.43
C SER A 280 5.29 1.32 20.07
N VAL A 281 5.52 2.63 20.01
CA VAL A 281 6.13 3.31 18.84
C VAL A 281 7.45 2.63 18.42
N LYS A 282 8.15 2.03 19.39
CA LYS A 282 9.39 1.27 19.17
C LYS A 282 9.16 0.02 18.31
N SER A 283 8.01 -0.63 18.42
CA SER A 283 7.67 -1.84 17.65
C SER A 283 7.52 -1.53 16.16
N THR A 284 6.91 -0.39 15.82
CA THR A 284 6.76 0.06 14.42
C THR A 284 8.10 0.36 13.76
N THR A 285 9.02 1.03 14.45
CA THR A 285 10.37 1.30 13.95
C THR A 285 11.16 0.01 13.73
N THR A 286 11.01 -0.99 14.61
CA THR A 286 11.63 -2.30 14.43
C THR A 286 11.11 -3.01 13.18
N LEU A 287 9.79 -2.99 12.93
CA LEU A 287 9.22 -3.61 11.74
C LEU A 287 9.58 -2.86 10.45
N GLU A 288 9.65 -1.52 10.49
CA GLU A 288 10.16 -0.69 9.39
C GLU A 288 11.59 -1.09 9.00
N PHE A 289 12.44 -1.27 10.01
CA PHE A 289 13.82 -1.67 9.84
C PHE A 289 13.93 -3.05 9.20
N ILE A 290 13.14 -4.02 9.67
CA ILE A 290 13.07 -5.36 9.06
C ILE A 290 12.61 -5.26 7.60
N ALA A 291 11.54 -4.49 7.33
CA ALA A 291 11.03 -4.31 5.97
C ALA A 291 12.04 -3.66 5.01
N THR A 292 12.89 -2.78 5.54
CA THR A 292 13.92 -2.08 4.76
C THR A 292 15.09 -2.97 4.37
N TYR A 293 15.52 -3.87 5.28
CA TYR A 293 16.79 -4.59 5.11
C TYR A 293 16.62 -6.09 4.83
N LEU A 294 15.49 -6.71 5.17
CA LEU A 294 15.20 -8.10 4.85
C LEU A 294 14.60 -8.24 3.45
N VAL A 295 15.27 -7.69 2.44
CA VAL A 295 14.80 -7.74 1.05
C VAL A 295 15.67 -8.65 0.18
N PRO A 296 15.12 -9.32 -0.85
CA PRO A 296 15.85 -10.28 -1.68
C PRO A 296 17.14 -9.70 -2.27
N ARG A 297 17.12 -8.43 -2.67
CA ARG A 297 18.30 -7.74 -3.22
C ARG A 297 19.49 -7.69 -2.26
N LEU A 298 19.25 -7.64 -0.95
CA LEU A 298 20.30 -7.59 0.06
C LEU A 298 20.71 -8.99 0.52
N VAL A 299 19.73 -9.85 0.73
CA VAL A 299 19.94 -11.20 1.29
C VAL A 299 20.53 -12.17 0.27
N LEU A 300 20.08 -12.11 -0.99
CA LEU A 300 20.50 -13.07 -2.02
C LEU A 300 21.77 -12.63 -2.76
N HIS A 301 22.37 -11.52 -2.34
CA HIS A 301 23.57 -10.99 -2.98
C HIS A 301 24.79 -11.78 -2.54
N GLU A 302 25.55 -12.39 -3.45
CA GLU A 302 26.66 -13.28 -3.08
C GLU A 302 27.79 -12.60 -2.29
N LYS A 303 28.07 -11.31 -2.55
CA LYS A 303 29.15 -10.60 -1.85
C LYS A 303 28.69 -10.08 -0.49
N PRO A 304 29.59 -10.04 0.51
CA PRO A 304 29.31 -9.44 1.79
C PRO A 304 28.97 -7.96 1.64
N LEU A 305 28.26 -7.44 2.64
CA LEU A 305 27.89 -6.03 2.70
C LEU A 305 29.10 -5.11 2.74
N SER A 306 29.02 -4.01 2.00
CA SER A 306 30.02 -2.94 2.11
C SER A 306 29.97 -2.30 3.49
N GLN A 307 31.13 -1.85 3.98
CA GLN A 307 31.25 -1.15 5.27
C GLN A 307 30.25 -0.01 5.42
N LYS A 308 30.09 0.83 4.38
CA LYS A 308 29.10 1.92 4.35
C LYS A 308 27.67 1.45 4.64
N ARG A 309 27.29 0.26 4.15
CA ARG A 309 25.94 -0.29 4.40
C ARG A 309 25.84 -0.92 5.78
N GLN A 310 26.89 -1.56 6.28
CA GLN A 310 26.94 -2.05 7.66
C GLN A 310 26.77 -0.88 8.64
N GLU A 311 27.50 0.22 8.42
CA GLU A 311 27.37 1.45 9.18
C GLU A 311 25.95 2.02 9.10
N SER A 312 25.34 2.05 7.91
CA SER A 312 23.94 2.49 7.72
C SER A 312 22.93 1.64 8.50
N ILE A 313 23.16 0.33 8.61
CA ILE A 313 22.32 -0.58 9.41
C ILE A 313 22.48 -0.25 10.90
N LEU A 314 23.73 -0.17 11.37
CA LEU A 314 24.03 0.10 12.78
C LEU A 314 23.54 1.50 13.21
N SER A 315 23.67 2.49 12.33
CA SER A 315 23.25 3.88 12.57
C SER A 315 21.77 4.14 12.30
N TYR A 316 20.97 3.11 11.97
CA TYR A 316 19.54 3.31 11.71
C TYR A 316 18.85 3.92 12.94
N LYS A 317 18.08 4.99 12.70
CA LYS A 317 17.59 5.99 13.65
C LYS A 317 17.25 5.42 15.04
N GLU A 318 18.07 5.76 16.04
CA GLU A 318 17.77 5.57 17.47
C GLU A 318 17.20 6.87 18.04
N GLY A 319 15.91 7.12 17.85
CA GLY A 319 15.24 8.22 18.55
C GLY A 319 15.11 7.96 20.06
N THR A 320 15.08 6.68 20.46
CA THR A 320 15.17 6.17 21.83
C THR A 320 15.74 4.76 21.78
N SER A 321 16.50 4.32 22.79
CA SER A 321 17.07 2.97 22.83
C SER A 321 15.93 1.93 22.85
N SER A 322 15.70 1.29 21.71
CA SER A 322 14.77 0.17 21.56
C SER A 322 15.56 -1.12 21.56
N VAL A 323 15.27 -1.95 22.56
CA VAL A 323 15.82 -3.29 22.71
C VAL A 323 15.56 -4.14 21.47
N SER A 324 14.32 -4.11 20.97
CA SER A 324 13.91 -4.88 19.80
C SER A 324 14.59 -4.39 18.50
N LEU A 325 14.78 -3.08 18.35
CA LEU A 325 15.48 -2.53 17.18
C LEU A 325 16.96 -2.91 17.19
N SER A 326 17.59 -2.87 18.38
CA SER A 326 19.00 -3.25 18.54
C SER A 326 19.21 -4.73 18.20
N ALA A 327 18.32 -5.60 18.68
CA ALA A 327 18.30 -7.01 18.30
C ALA A 327 18.09 -7.19 16.79
N ALA A 328 17.12 -6.51 16.18
CA ALA A 328 16.88 -6.61 14.75
C ALA A 328 18.10 -6.20 13.91
N LYS A 329 18.82 -5.12 14.29
CA LYS A 329 20.04 -4.68 13.60
C LYS A 329 21.10 -5.78 13.58
N ILE A 330 21.32 -6.40 14.72
CA ILE A 330 22.27 -7.50 14.92
C ILE A 330 21.90 -8.70 14.06
N LEU A 331 20.66 -9.16 14.18
CA LEU A 331 20.18 -10.35 13.48
C LEU A 331 20.17 -10.16 11.96
N LEU A 332 19.75 -8.98 11.48
CA LEU A 332 19.81 -8.68 10.06
C LEU A 332 21.25 -8.65 9.58
N LEU A 333 22.18 -7.99 10.28
CA LEU A 333 23.60 -8.03 9.90
C LEU A 333 24.13 -9.45 9.74
N LEU A 334 23.79 -10.36 10.66
CA LEU A 334 24.18 -11.77 10.53
C LEU A 334 23.63 -12.41 9.25
N ILE A 335 22.36 -12.16 8.95
CA ILE A 335 21.71 -12.67 7.73
C ILE A 335 22.37 -12.13 6.47
N VAL A 336 22.56 -10.81 6.36
CA VAL A 336 23.01 -10.18 5.10
C VAL A 336 24.52 -10.24 4.88
N GLN A 337 25.28 -10.87 5.79
CA GLN A 337 26.72 -11.14 5.63
C GLN A 337 27.02 -12.50 4.99
N ASN A 338 26.02 -13.38 4.79
CA ASN A 338 26.16 -14.67 4.09
C ASN A 338 27.28 -15.57 4.65
N GLY A 339 27.39 -15.67 5.98
CA GLY A 339 28.45 -16.44 6.64
C GLY A 339 29.85 -15.83 6.52
N HIS A 340 30.00 -14.66 5.87
CA HIS A 340 31.23 -13.89 5.95
C HIS A 340 31.26 -13.11 7.26
N TYR A 341 31.86 -13.73 8.26
CA TYR A 341 32.20 -13.05 9.51
C TYR A 341 33.17 -11.90 9.25
N PHE A 342 33.16 -10.93 10.17
CA PHE A 342 34.10 -9.81 10.19
C PHE A 342 35.54 -10.32 10.01
N LYS A 343 36.24 -9.81 9.00
CA LYS A 343 37.50 -10.38 8.50
C LYS A 343 38.66 -10.20 9.47
N THR A 344 38.55 -9.31 10.45
CA THR A 344 39.55 -9.14 11.49
C THR A 344 39.00 -9.51 12.87
N PRO A 345 39.80 -10.18 13.71
CA PRO A 345 39.45 -10.40 15.11
C PRO A 345 39.10 -9.11 15.85
N GLN A 346 39.70 -7.97 15.48
CA GLN A 346 39.42 -6.65 16.08
C GLN A 346 38.05 -6.08 15.66
N GLU A 347 37.62 -6.26 14.42
CA GLU A 347 36.24 -5.92 14.00
C GLU A 347 35.21 -6.81 14.70
N LEU A 348 35.52 -8.10 14.86
CA LEU A 348 34.69 -9.03 15.62
C LEU A 348 34.66 -8.66 17.11
N THR A 349 35.78 -8.30 17.76
CA THR A 349 35.79 -7.89 19.18
C THR A 349 35.13 -6.54 19.39
N ALA A 350 35.28 -5.58 18.48
CA ALA A 350 34.61 -4.28 18.60
C ALA A 350 33.11 -4.33 18.33
N LEU A 351 32.66 -5.19 17.39
CA LEU A 351 31.23 -5.49 17.25
C LEU A 351 30.77 -6.39 18.40
N LYS A 352 31.45 -7.48 18.75
CA LYS A 352 31.08 -8.39 19.85
C LYS A 352 31.05 -7.69 21.20
N ASP A 353 31.94 -6.75 21.52
CA ASP A 353 31.86 -5.94 22.75
C ASP A 353 30.70 -4.96 22.71
N LYS A 354 30.37 -4.39 21.54
CA LYS A 354 29.15 -3.59 21.36
C LYS A 354 27.89 -4.46 21.40
N PHE A 355 27.94 -5.67 20.86
CA PHE A 355 26.84 -6.62 20.77
C PHE A 355 26.59 -7.28 22.12
N GLU A 356 27.61 -7.72 22.87
CA GLU A 356 27.50 -8.22 24.24
C GLU A 356 27.10 -7.09 25.20
N LYS A 357 27.61 -5.87 25.04
CA LYS A 357 27.08 -4.73 25.83
C LYS A 357 25.62 -4.46 25.54
N GLU A 358 25.20 -4.43 24.28
CA GLU A 358 23.81 -4.10 23.93
C GLU A 358 22.86 -5.28 24.18
N TYR A 359 23.29 -6.52 23.90
CA TYR A 359 22.56 -7.76 24.19
C TYR A 359 22.43 -8.02 25.69
N ASN A 360 23.48 -7.83 26.50
CA ASN A 360 23.38 -7.95 27.96
C ASN A 360 22.56 -6.82 28.57
N ARG A 361 22.60 -5.61 28.02
CA ARG A 361 21.70 -4.51 28.40
C ARG A 361 20.23 -4.82 28.07
N VAL A 362 19.98 -5.50 26.95
CA VAL A 362 18.66 -5.97 26.49
C VAL A 362 18.11 -7.11 27.35
N SER A 363 18.92 -8.14 27.64
CA SER A 363 18.49 -9.35 28.37
C SER A 363 18.31 -9.11 29.87
N THR A 364 19.04 -8.14 30.45
CA THR A 364 18.87 -7.71 31.85
C THR A 364 17.62 -6.85 32.09
N LEU A 365 17.03 -6.24 31.06
CA LEU A 365 15.78 -5.47 31.17
C LEU A 365 14.50 -6.31 30.99
N GLY A 366 14.62 -7.55 30.48
CA GLY A 366 13.51 -8.50 30.35
C GLY A 366 13.27 -9.38 31.58
N THR A 367 14.17 -9.34 32.57
CA THR A 367 14.12 -10.15 33.80
C THR A 367 13.84 -9.33 35.06
N GLY A 368 13.56 -8.04 34.91
CA GLY A 368 13.35 -7.09 36.00
C GLY A 368 11.94 -6.52 36.07
N THR A 369 10.95 -7.35 36.38
CA THR A 369 9.73 -6.95 37.13
C THR A 369 9.11 -8.21 37.72
N VAL A 370 9.36 -8.40 39.03
CA VAL A 370 8.46 -9.12 39.94
C VAL A 370 7.26 -8.23 40.22
#